data_AF-A0A0S7EP93-F1
#
_entry.id   AF-A0A0S7EP93-F1
#
_cell.length_a   1.000
_cell.length_b   1.000
_cell.length_c   1.000
_cell.angle_alpha   90.00
_cell.angle_beta   90.00
_cell.angle_gamma   90.00
#
_symmetry.space_group_name_H-M   'P 1'
#
loop_
_entity.id
_entity.type
_entity.pdbx_description
1 polymer ?
#
loop_
_entity_poly.entity_id
_entity_poly.type
_entity_poly.pdbx_seq_one_letter_code
_entity_poly.pdbx_strand_id
1 'polypeptide(L)'
;VTEEGNEEKTSMAHSSVWIFLLCFSLTHQRAAAQAEACRTVEQADIVFLVDESWSVGQTSFFRVKDFISAIMSSFQNNAVGAEGVRFGVTLFGDVPRMLVALTDYSSLEEVLRTVGNLP
;
A
#
# COMPACT_ATOMS: atom_id res chain seq x y z
N VAL A 1 -53.27 -4.83 43.96
CA VAL A 1 -51.86 -5.20 43.71
C VAL A 1 -51.89 -6.07 42.47
N THR A 2 -51.52 -5.70 41.24
CA THR A 2 -50.66 -4.67 40.65
C THR A 2 -50.86 -4.85 39.13
N GLU A 3 -51.60 -3.99 38.44
CA GLU A 3 -51.72 -4.07 36.96
C GLU A 3 -51.34 -2.76 36.24
N GLU A 4 -51.35 -1.62 36.93
CA GLU A 4 -50.87 -0.34 36.35
C GLU A 4 -49.35 -0.28 36.18
N GLY A 5 -48.58 -1.10 36.91
CA GLY A 5 -47.11 -1.06 36.90
C GLY A 5 -46.43 -1.83 35.75
N ASN A 6 -47.18 -2.43 34.84
CA ASN A 6 -46.65 -3.28 33.77
C ASN A 6 -46.57 -2.55 32.40
N GLU A 7 -47.49 -1.63 32.13
CA GLU A 7 -47.47 -0.81 30.91
C GLU A 7 -46.37 0.26 30.96
N GLU A 8 -46.12 0.85 32.13
CA GLU A 8 -45.02 1.81 32.32
C GLU A 8 -43.63 1.13 32.15
N LYS A 9 -43.49 -0.10 32.66
CA LYS A 9 -42.25 -0.90 32.53
C LYS A 9 -41.97 -1.32 31.09
N THR A 10 -43.00 -1.68 30.32
CA THR A 10 -42.85 -2.09 28.91
C THR A 10 -42.52 -0.89 28.02
N SER A 11 -43.07 0.30 28.32
CA SER A 11 -42.73 1.56 27.65
C SER A 11 -41.28 2.02 27.92
N MET A 12 -40.83 1.98 29.18
CA MET A 12 -39.45 2.30 29.55
C MET A 12 -38.42 1.36 28.94
N ALA A 13 -38.75 0.06 28.86
CA ALA A 13 -37.90 -0.94 28.22
C ALA A 13 -37.72 -0.64 26.72
N HIS A 14 -38.80 -0.28 26.03
CA HIS A 14 -38.74 0.04 24.60
C HIS A 14 -37.90 1.29 24.33
N SER A 15 -38.13 2.38 25.09
CA SER A 15 -37.37 3.63 24.97
C SER A 15 -35.87 3.42 25.21
N SER A 16 -35.52 2.61 26.21
CA SER A 16 -34.13 2.27 26.50
C SER A 16 -33.46 1.51 25.35
N VAL A 17 -34.16 0.56 24.73
CA VAL A 17 -33.65 -0.20 23.57
C VAL A 17 -33.35 0.72 22.39
N TRP A 18 -34.24 1.68 22.08
CA TRP A 18 -33.99 2.65 20.99
C TRP A 18 -32.80 3.56 21.28
N ILE A 19 -32.62 3.99 22.53
CA ILE A 19 -31.45 4.79 22.94
C ILE A 19 -30.16 3.97 22.81
N PHE A 20 -30.17 2.70 23.22
CA PHE A 20 -29.01 1.82 23.06
C PHE A 20 -28.70 1.56 21.58
N LEU A 21 -29.72 1.36 20.74
CA LEU A 21 -29.53 1.18 19.29
C LEU A 21 -29.03 2.45 18.61
N LEU A 22 -29.55 3.63 19.00
CA LEU A 22 -29.04 4.92 18.53
C LEU A 22 -27.57 5.11 18.95
N CYS A 23 -27.24 4.90 20.22
CA CYS A 23 -25.86 4.97 20.71
C CYS A 23 -24.95 3.95 20.03
N PHE A 24 -25.43 2.73 19.76
CA PHE A 24 -24.66 1.72 19.05
C PHE A 24 -24.42 2.13 17.59
N SER A 25 -25.42 2.68 16.90
CA SER A 25 -25.25 3.18 15.53
C SER A 25 -24.29 4.37 15.44
N LEU A 26 -24.35 5.29 16.41
CA LEU A 26 -23.49 6.47 16.49
C LEU A 26 -22.03 6.12 16.86
N THR A 27 -21.83 5.08 17.68
CA THR A 27 -20.50 4.55 18.00
C THR A 27 -19.90 3.70 16.88
N HIS A 28 -20.73 3.18 15.98
CA HIS A 28 -20.31 2.36 14.84
C HIS A 28 -19.92 3.16 13.59
N GLN A 29 -20.00 4.50 13.63
CA GLN A 29 -19.43 5.35 12.59
C GLN A 29 -17.95 5.62 12.87
N ARG A 30 -17.13 4.57 12.64
CA ARG A 30 -15.70 4.79 12.41
C ARG A 30 -15.56 5.50 11.06
N ALA A 31 -15.22 6.78 11.09
CA ALA A 31 -14.73 7.47 9.91
C ALA A 31 -13.40 6.78 9.51
N ALA A 32 -13.48 5.82 8.59
CA ALA A 32 -12.28 5.32 7.94
C ALA A 32 -11.72 6.48 7.12
N ALA A 33 -10.65 7.11 7.61
CA ALA A 33 -9.87 8.01 6.79
C ALA A 33 -9.35 7.17 5.62
N GLN A 34 -10.03 7.25 4.47
CA GLN A 34 -9.52 6.66 3.26
C GLN A 34 -8.26 7.46 2.90
N ALA A 35 -7.09 6.82 3.02
CA ALA A 35 -5.90 7.35 2.40
C ALA A 35 -6.24 7.57 0.92
N GLU A 36 -6.06 8.80 0.42
CA GLU A 36 -6.13 9.07 -1.01
C GLU A 36 -4.95 8.36 -1.67
N ALA A 37 -5.11 7.06 -1.93
CA ALA A 37 -4.30 6.38 -2.92
C ALA A 37 -4.73 6.97 -4.26
N CYS A 38 -3.80 7.63 -4.95
CA CYS A 38 -4.00 8.03 -6.34
C CYS A 38 -4.21 6.74 -7.15
N ARG A 39 -5.47 6.34 -7.36
CA ARG A 39 -5.86 5.08 -8.02
C ARG A 39 -5.74 5.13 -9.55
N THR A 40 -5.13 6.18 -10.09
CA THR A 40 -5.18 6.54 -11.51
C THR A 40 -3.87 6.33 -12.27
N VAL A 41 -2.84 5.73 -11.67
CA VAL A 41 -1.64 5.36 -12.45
C VAL A 41 -1.94 4.11 -13.28
N GLU A 42 -2.47 4.32 -14.49
CA GLU A 42 -2.65 3.22 -15.46
C GLU A 42 -1.34 2.89 -16.18
N GLN A 43 -0.52 3.90 -16.49
CA GLN A 43 0.82 3.76 -17.09
C GLN A 43 1.81 4.74 -16.49
N ALA A 44 3.04 4.27 -16.26
CA ALA A 44 4.15 5.11 -15.82
C ALA A 44 5.49 4.43 -16.09
N ASP A 45 6.53 5.24 -16.29
CA ASP A 45 7.93 4.79 -16.31
C ASP A 45 8.64 5.25 -15.05
N ILE A 46 9.15 4.30 -14.27
CA ILE A 46 9.87 4.57 -13.03
C ILE A 46 11.28 4.04 -13.16
N VAL A 47 12.27 4.93 -13.13
CA VAL A 47 13.69 4.59 -13.27
C VAL A 47 14.43 4.90 -11.97
N PHE A 48 15.08 3.88 -11.42
CA PHE A 48 15.96 4.00 -10.27
C PHE A 48 17.42 4.12 -10.74
N LEU A 49 18.05 5.24 -10.41
CA LEU A 49 19.49 5.42 -10.55
C LEU A 49 20.13 5.17 -9.18
N VAL A 50 20.91 4.09 -9.07
CA VAL A 50 21.41 3.58 -7.79
C VAL A 50 22.91 3.80 -7.71
N ASP A 51 23.37 4.54 -6.70
CA ASP A 51 24.80 4.76 -6.47
C ASP A 51 25.50 3.46 -6.01
N GLU A 52 26.53 3.04 -6.75
CA GLU A 52 27.42 1.91 -6.48
C GLU A 52 28.79 2.36 -5.96
N SER A 53 28.92 3.62 -5.54
CA SER A 53 30.19 4.11 -5.01
C SER A 53 30.65 3.32 -3.78
N TRP A 54 31.96 3.11 -3.68
CA TRP A 54 32.59 2.40 -2.56
C TRP A 54 32.18 2.95 -1.18
N SER A 55 31.88 4.25 -1.10
CA SER A 55 31.46 4.94 0.12
C SER A 55 30.08 4.55 0.63
N VAL A 56 29.19 4.03 -0.23
CA VAL A 56 27.85 3.60 0.18
C VAL A 56 27.93 2.45 1.19
N GLY A 57 28.87 1.52 0.97
CA GLY A 57 29.07 0.36 1.84
C GLY A 57 27.93 -0.65 1.78
N GLN A 58 28.23 -1.90 2.14
CA GLN A 58 27.34 -3.05 1.90
C GLN A 58 26.02 -2.97 2.70
N THR A 59 26.07 -2.50 3.95
CA THR A 59 24.89 -2.36 4.82
C THR A 59 23.89 -1.32 4.29
N SER A 60 24.36 -0.28 3.59
CA SER A 60 23.50 0.74 3.00
C SER A 60 22.81 0.22 1.74
N PHE A 61 23.49 -0.65 0.99
CA PHE A 61 22.97 -1.21 -0.26
C PHE A 61 21.77 -2.15 -0.04
N PHE A 62 21.74 -2.91 1.07
CA PHE A 62 20.53 -3.66 1.46
C PHE A 62 19.31 -2.74 1.65
N ARG A 63 19.49 -1.58 2.30
CA ARG A 63 18.39 -0.63 2.52
C ARG A 63 17.88 -0.03 1.20
N VAL A 64 18.76 0.15 0.23
CA VAL A 64 18.38 0.60 -1.11
C VAL A 64 17.54 -0.46 -1.83
N LYS A 65 17.94 -1.75 -1.76
CA LYS A 65 17.12 -2.85 -2.33
C LYS A 65 15.74 -2.92 -1.69
N ASP A 66 15.66 -2.81 -0.37
CA ASP A 66 14.39 -2.84 0.36
C ASP A 66 13.50 -1.65 -0.02
N PHE A 67 14.09 -0.45 -0.13
CA PHE A 67 13.38 0.76 -0.53
C PHE A 67 12.80 0.65 -1.95
N ILE A 68 13.63 0.23 -2.91
CA ILE A 68 13.18 0.02 -4.30
C ILE A 68 12.09 -1.04 -4.35
N SER A 69 12.27 -2.15 -3.65
CA SER A 69 11.29 -3.24 -3.60
C SER A 69 9.97 -2.79 -3.00
N ALA A 70 10.00 -1.97 -1.94
CA ALA A 70 8.80 -1.40 -1.33
C ALA A 70 8.03 -0.48 -2.28
N ILE A 71 8.72 0.38 -3.04
CA ILE A 71 8.09 1.22 -4.06
C ILE A 71 7.46 0.37 -5.15
N MET A 72 8.21 -0.58 -5.72
CA MET A 72 7.69 -1.47 -6.77
C MET A 72 6.46 -2.26 -6.28
N SER A 73 6.49 -2.72 -5.03
CA SER A 73 5.37 -3.46 -4.41
C SER A 73 4.11 -2.62 -4.22
N SER A 74 4.21 -1.29 -4.16
CA SER A 74 3.04 -0.41 -4.13
C SER A 74 2.18 -0.51 -5.41
N PHE A 75 2.76 -1.00 -6.51
CA PHE A 75 2.10 -1.24 -7.80
C PHE A 75 1.62 -2.68 -7.99
N GLN A 76 1.54 -3.51 -6.92
CA GLN A 76 1.12 -4.91 -7.02
C GLN A 76 -0.27 -5.14 -7.65
N ASN A 77 -1.11 -4.10 -7.68
CA ASN A 77 -2.45 -4.15 -8.28
C ASN A 77 -2.49 -3.53 -9.69
N ASN A 78 -1.35 -3.11 -10.24
CA ASN A 78 -1.23 -2.51 -11.56
C ASN A 78 -0.63 -3.52 -12.54
N ALA A 79 -0.95 -3.39 -13.83
CA ALA A 79 -0.24 -4.14 -14.87
C ALA A 79 1.23 -3.68 -14.90
N VAL A 80 2.16 -4.62 -15.13
CA VAL A 80 3.58 -4.32 -15.37
C VAL A 80 3.92 -4.59 -16.83
N GLY A 81 4.69 -3.70 -17.45
CA GLY A 81 5.09 -3.82 -18.85
C GLY A 81 4.46 -2.76 -19.75
N ALA A 82 4.40 -3.01 -21.06
CA ALA A 82 4.08 -2.00 -22.08
C ALA A 82 2.75 -1.24 -21.85
N GLU A 83 1.72 -1.94 -21.35
CA GLU A 83 0.41 -1.36 -21.10
C GLU A 83 0.21 -0.86 -19.66
N GLY A 84 1.26 -0.88 -18.85
CA GLY A 84 1.18 -0.61 -17.42
C GLY A 84 2.38 0.18 -16.88
N VAL A 85 2.80 -0.15 -15.66
CA VAL A 85 3.99 0.45 -15.05
C VAL A 85 5.23 -0.30 -15.53
N ARG A 86 6.24 0.44 -15.99
CA ARG A 86 7.55 -0.10 -16.37
C ARG A 86 8.60 0.37 -15.39
N PHE A 87 9.51 -0.53 -15.05
CA PHE A 87 10.56 -0.30 -14.09
C PHE A 87 11.93 -0.41 -14.75
N GLY A 88 12.79 0.58 -14.51
CA GLY A 88 14.18 0.57 -14.94
C GLY A 88 15.11 0.70 -13.75
N VAL A 89 16.27 0.05 -13.81
CA VAL A 89 17.30 0.11 -12.77
C VAL A 89 18.66 0.25 -13.43
N THR A 90 19.36 1.34 -13.12
CA THR A 90 20.74 1.59 -13.58
C THR A 90 21.62 1.84 -12.37
N LEU A 91 22.72 1.09 -12.26
CA LEU A 91 23.77 1.39 -11.31
C LEU A 91 24.62 2.54 -11.83
N PHE A 92 24.82 3.54 -10.99
CA PHE A 92 25.66 4.70 -11.22
C PHE A 92 26.96 4.54 -10.44
N GLY A 93 28.08 4.67 -11.14
CA GLY A 93 29.44 4.56 -10.60
C GLY A 93 30.41 5.06 -11.65
N ASP A 94 31.66 4.60 -11.62
CA ASP A 94 32.68 4.99 -12.61
C ASP A 94 32.25 4.64 -14.05
N VAL A 95 31.59 3.49 -14.22
CA VAL A 95 30.96 3.07 -15.47
C VAL A 95 29.49 2.75 -15.19
N PRO A 96 28.53 3.54 -15.72
CA PRO A 96 27.11 3.28 -15.55
C PRO A 96 26.72 1.93 -16.16
N ARG A 97 25.91 1.15 -15.44
CA ARG A 97 25.43 -0.16 -15.90
C ARG A 97 23.92 -0.26 -15.76
N MET A 98 23.23 -0.38 -16.90
CA MET A 98 21.81 -0.69 -16.93
C MET A 98 21.63 -2.17 -16.57
N LEU A 99 20.92 -2.44 -15.49
CA LEU A 99 20.60 -3.80 -15.05
C LEU A 99 19.20 -4.24 -15.43
N VAL A 100 18.28 -3.26 -15.52
CA VAL A 100 16.91 -3.47 -15.97
C VAL A 100 16.56 -2.31 -16.89
N ALA A 101 16.29 -2.60 -18.16
CA ALA A 101 15.65 -1.69 -19.08
C ALA A 101 14.13 -1.71 -18.89
N LEU A 102 13.44 -0.63 -19.26
CA LEU A 102 11.98 -0.51 -19.14
C LEU A 102 11.21 -1.59 -19.93
N THR A 103 11.86 -2.26 -20.87
CA THR A 103 11.29 -3.31 -21.72
C THR A 103 11.62 -4.73 -21.27
N ASP A 104 12.45 -4.90 -20.24
CA ASP A 104 13.00 -6.23 -19.88
C ASP A 104 11.98 -7.13 -19.19
N TYR A 105 11.02 -6.55 -18.46
CA TYR A 105 10.05 -7.32 -17.66
C TYR A 105 8.62 -6.82 -17.87
N SER A 106 7.68 -7.77 -17.88
CA SER A 106 6.24 -7.56 -17.81
C SER A 106 5.63 -8.17 -16.54
N SER A 107 6.46 -8.53 -15.57
CA SER A 107 6.06 -9.13 -14.30
C SER A 107 6.74 -8.40 -13.14
N LEU A 108 5.93 -8.02 -12.14
CA LEU A 108 6.43 -7.43 -10.90
C LEU A 108 7.38 -8.39 -10.15
N GLU A 109 7.08 -9.69 -10.17
CA GLU A 109 7.89 -10.72 -9.50
C GLU A 109 9.29 -10.82 -10.11
N GLU A 110 9.39 -10.79 -11.44
CA GLU A 110 10.67 -10.94 -12.15
C GLU A 110 11.59 -9.73 -11.93
N VAL A 111 11.03 -8.52 -11.93
CA VAL A 111 11.81 -7.32 -11.65
C VAL A 111 12.24 -7.27 -10.18
N LEU A 112 11.36 -7.63 -9.22
CA LEU A 112 11.69 -7.70 -7.80
C LEU A 112 12.79 -8.74 -7.51
N ARG A 113 12.72 -9.92 -8.14
CA ARG A 113 13.77 -10.94 -8.04
C ARG A 113 15.12 -10.39 -8.53
N THR A 114 15.12 -9.62 -9.61
CA THR A 114 16.34 -9.02 -10.16
C THR A 114 16.89 -7.93 -9.24
N VAL A 115 16.01 -7.08 -8.67
CA VAL A 115 16.38 -6.08 -7.65
C VAL A 115 16.99 -6.72 -6.39
N GLY A 116 16.44 -7.85 -5.95
CA GLY A 116 17.00 -8.61 -4.81
C GLY A 116 18.42 -9.13 -5.06
N ASN A 117 18.77 -9.35 -6.33
CA ASN A 117 20.09 -9.82 -6.77
C ASN A 117 21.05 -8.69 -7.20
N LEU A 118 20.68 -7.42 -6.98
CA LEU A 118 21.64 -6.32 -7.11
C LEU A 118 22.89 -6.64 -6.25
N PRO A 119 24.08 -6.13 -6.62
CA PRO A 119 25.34 -6.47 -5.94
C PRO A 119 25.42 -6.13 -4.45
#